data_AF-A0A1U7LI25-F1
#
_entry.id   AF-A0A1U7LI25-F1
#
_cell.length_a   1.000
_cell.length_b   1.000
_cell.length_c   1.000
_cell.angle_alpha   90.00
_cell.angle_beta   90.00
_cell.angle_gamma   90.00
#
_symmetry.space_group_name_H-M   'P 1'
#
loop_
_entity.id
_entity.type
_entity.pdbx_description
1 polymer ?
#
loop_
_entity_poly.entity_id
_entity_poly.type
_entity_poly.pdbx_seq_one_letter_code
_entity_poly.pdbx_strand_id
1 'polypeptide(L)'
;MSHFQDSNPIISSLPKMNVAFDDLKAKMAKFTIEFDDFVKEGRERILLERNGFAKTASEDREKEKGLRKQIEGIRHKERETQQVAIAKEREEVEEAEKTNAALHRKKEEMIERKQILTVQIEEGKIGIQKKREFRTAERQTLACQSSKNTPELEFWEDHLGMKILGLKDDFLQIVFTHINEHDWQREYYVTLDLSERNYQVPECKPLLNQLAALVDRLNETRDFPDFLKRVRKGFKEYAFATSENVEIHYFTHNTTTAKPVDLLEPEEKIYIDRPLPSVTAGRNVRIAWFIGALATWGVSLAAIFNYEKQSSPVVHSTLYSLRRNAIAKEILGDDIQHSSKWPWITGTINPQHGKIDMSYKVKGERRYALSDLVYGIGGEGLMTFHCIRRSKRSEWEVITWKITDSTGRAVDLGEDAQLPEDK
;
A
#
# COMPACT_ATOMS: atom_id res chain seq x y z
N MET A 1 85.59 57.37 -70.36
CA MET A 1 84.64 57.25 -71.48
C MET A 1 83.58 58.32 -71.27
N SER A 2 83.30 59.28 -72.13
CA SER A 2 83.82 59.65 -73.43
C SER A 2 82.99 60.86 -73.87
N HIS A 3 83.64 61.98 -74.22
CA HIS A 3 83.34 62.78 -75.42
C HIS A 3 81.98 63.53 -75.52
N PHE A 4 81.79 64.67 -76.19
CA PHE A 4 82.49 65.64 -77.05
C PHE A 4 81.51 66.88 -76.93
N GLN A 5 81.87 68.12 -76.62
CA GLN A 5 82.64 69.10 -77.40
C GLN A 5 81.74 70.13 -78.16
N ASP A 6 82.19 71.40 -78.10
CA ASP A 6 81.96 72.57 -78.98
C ASP A 6 80.53 73.19 -79.06
N SER A 7 80.31 74.51 -79.15
CA SER A 7 81.10 75.65 -79.64
C SER A 7 80.45 77.02 -79.26
N ASN A 8 81.29 78.04 -79.07
CA ASN A 8 81.06 79.51 -79.01
C ASN A 8 80.26 80.09 -80.23
N PRO A 9 80.10 81.44 -80.41
CA PRO A 9 79.62 82.54 -79.54
C PRO A 9 78.67 83.52 -80.30
N ILE A 10 77.74 84.25 -79.67
CA ILE A 10 77.23 85.53 -80.25
C ILE A 10 76.90 86.54 -79.13
N ILE A 11 77.79 87.53 -78.98
CA ILE A 11 77.50 88.81 -78.35
C ILE A 11 77.13 89.77 -79.48
N SER A 12 75.88 90.22 -79.53
CA SER A 12 75.53 91.44 -80.27
C SER A 12 74.22 92.05 -79.79
N SER A 13 74.29 93.35 -79.53
CA SER A 13 73.20 94.34 -79.40
C SER A 13 72.38 94.36 -78.10
N LEU A 14 72.87 95.16 -77.15
CA LEU A 14 72.08 95.78 -76.08
C LEU A 14 71.27 96.96 -76.65
N PRO A 15 69.93 96.99 -76.49
CA PRO A 15 69.19 98.24 -76.50
C PRO A 15 69.47 98.97 -75.18
N LYS A 16 69.99 100.21 -75.25
CA LYS A 16 70.10 101.09 -74.08
C LYS A 16 68.69 101.52 -73.65
N MET A 17 68.04 100.68 -72.86
CA MET A 17 66.83 101.06 -72.16
C MET A 17 67.26 101.96 -71.01
N ASN A 18 66.97 103.26 -71.14
CA ASN A 18 67.11 104.26 -70.10
C ASN A 18 66.10 103.94 -68.99
N VAL A 19 66.44 102.93 -68.19
CA VAL A 19 65.75 102.63 -66.95
C VAL A 19 66.08 103.80 -66.05
N ALA A 20 65.09 104.62 -65.71
CA ALA A 20 65.16 105.51 -64.57
C ALA A 20 65.42 104.64 -63.33
N PHE A 21 66.70 104.35 -63.08
CA PHE A 21 67.17 103.40 -62.09
C PHE A 21 66.63 103.75 -60.71
N ASP A 22 66.37 105.03 -60.44
CA ASP A 22 65.77 105.49 -59.19
C ASP A 22 64.29 105.13 -59.04
N ASP A 23 63.49 105.15 -60.11
CA ASP A 23 62.06 104.78 -60.05
C ASP A 23 61.86 103.26 -59.99
N LEU A 24 62.72 102.51 -60.68
CA LEU A 24 62.79 101.04 -60.54
C LEU A 24 63.34 100.65 -59.17
N LYS A 25 64.34 101.35 -58.64
CA LYS A 25 64.90 101.11 -57.30
C LYS A 25 63.90 101.45 -56.20
N ALA A 26 63.08 102.48 -56.37
CA ALA A 26 61.97 102.80 -55.47
C ALA A 26 60.86 101.72 -55.52
N LYS A 27 60.47 101.26 -56.72
CA LYS A 27 59.52 100.15 -56.89
C LYS A 27 60.08 98.82 -56.38
N MET A 28 61.36 98.54 -56.57
CA MET A 28 62.05 97.37 -56.04
C MET A 28 62.18 97.44 -54.52
N ALA A 29 62.48 98.61 -53.94
CA ALA A 29 62.49 98.79 -52.50
C ALA A 29 61.08 98.58 -51.91
N LYS A 30 60.05 99.12 -52.55
CA LYS A 30 58.65 98.90 -52.16
C LYS A 30 58.23 97.43 -52.30
N PHE A 31 58.60 96.78 -53.40
CA PHE A 31 58.37 95.35 -53.61
C PHE A 31 59.14 94.50 -52.60
N THR A 32 60.37 94.88 -52.22
CA THR A 32 61.15 94.16 -51.21
C THR A 32 60.48 94.25 -49.85
N ILE A 33 59.93 95.42 -49.49
CA ILE A 33 59.16 95.60 -48.25
C ILE A 33 57.86 94.78 -48.29
N GLU A 34 57.06 94.89 -49.36
CA GLU A 34 55.81 94.13 -49.51
C GLU A 34 56.06 92.61 -49.59
N PHE A 35 57.17 92.19 -50.19
CA PHE A 35 57.58 90.79 -50.27
C PHE A 35 58.10 90.28 -48.93
N ASP A 36 58.89 91.06 -48.19
CA ASP A 36 59.32 90.71 -46.84
C ASP A 36 58.12 90.62 -45.89
N ASP A 37 57.14 91.52 -46.02
CA ASP A 37 55.88 91.46 -45.29
C ASP A 37 55.06 90.21 -45.68
N PHE A 38 54.95 89.89 -46.97
CA PHE A 38 54.29 88.65 -47.43
C PHE A 38 55.01 87.38 -46.95
N VAL A 39 56.34 87.36 -46.97
CA VAL A 39 57.15 86.25 -46.45
C VAL A 39 56.99 86.14 -44.93
N LYS A 40 56.90 87.26 -44.22
CA LYS A 40 56.64 87.30 -42.78
C LYS A 40 55.25 86.76 -42.46
N GLU A 41 54.21 87.24 -43.16
CA GLU A 41 52.84 86.78 -42.99
C GLU A 41 52.69 85.29 -43.37
N GLY A 42 53.34 84.85 -44.45
CA GLY A 42 53.40 83.46 -44.87
C GLY A 42 54.10 82.57 -43.84
N ARG A 43 55.23 83.02 -43.27
CA ARG A 43 55.93 82.32 -42.18
C ARG A 43 55.08 82.24 -40.91
N GLU A 44 54.41 83.34 -40.54
CA GLU A 44 53.50 83.37 -39.38
C GLU A 44 52.32 82.42 -39.58
N ARG A 45 51.72 82.39 -40.78
CA ARG A 45 50.64 81.46 -41.13
C ARG A 45 51.08 80.00 -41.05
N ILE A 46 52.23 79.66 -41.65
CA ILE A 46 52.80 78.29 -41.61
C ILE A 46 53.11 77.88 -40.17
N LEU A 47 53.63 78.79 -39.33
CA LEU A 47 53.89 78.51 -37.93
C LEU A 47 52.61 78.27 -37.13
N LEU A 48 51.57 79.08 -37.35
CA LEU A 48 50.26 78.91 -36.73
C LEU A 48 49.60 77.59 -37.14
N GLU A 49 49.61 77.25 -38.44
CA GLU A 49 49.12 75.98 -38.95
C GLU A 49 49.92 74.80 -38.41
N ARG A 50 51.25 74.89 -38.36
CA ARG A 50 52.12 73.84 -37.79
C ARG A 50 51.84 73.63 -36.31
N ASN A 51 51.69 74.71 -35.54
CA ASN A 51 51.38 74.63 -34.11
C ASN A 51 49.95 74.12 -33.87
N GLY A 52 49.00 74.53 -34.70
CA GLY A 52 47.63 74.01 -34.69
C GLY A 52 47.59 72.51 -34.99
N PHE A 53 48.29 72.07 -36.04
CA PHE A 53 48.43 70.66 -36.39
C PHE A 53 49.16 69.86 -35.31
N ALA A 54 50.22 70.40 -34.72
CA ALA A 54 50.93 69.74 -33.63
C ALA A 54 50.01 69.55 -32.41
N LYS A 55 49.17 70.54 -32.11
CA LYS A 55 48.19 70.47 -31.04
C LYS A 55 47.13 69.41 -31.32
N THR A 56 46.47 69.44 -32.47
CA THR A 56 45.45 68.45 -32.83
C THR A 56 46.03 67.03 -32.92
N ALA A 57 47.22 66.88 -33.49
CA ALA A 57 47.92 65.59 -33.52
C ALA A 57 48.27 65.07 -32.11
N SER A 58 48.57 65.95 -31.15
CA SER A 58 48.78 65.56 -29.76
C SER A 58 47.47 65.12 -29.08
N GLU A 59 46.38 65.87 -29.30
CA GLU A 59 45.05 65.56 -28.77
C GLU A 59 44.53 64.22 -29.32
N ASP A 60 44.71 63.96 -30.62
CA ASP A 60 44.26 62.71 -31.23
C ASP A 60 45.09 61.51 -30.78
N ARG A 61 46.40 61.68 -30.54
CA ARG A 61 47.24 60.64 -29.91
C ARG A 61 46.79 60.34 -28.48
N GLU A 62 46.42 61.35 -27.71
CA GLU A 62 45.88 61.15 -26.36
C GLU A 62 44.53 60.43 -26.39
N LYS A 63 43.63 60.80 -27.31
CA LYS A 63 42.35 60.10 -27.54
C LYS A 63 42.59 58.66 -27.96
N GLU A 64 43.49 58.40 -28.91
CA GLU A 64 43.83 57.04 -29.35
C GLU A 64 44.35 56.19 -28.19
N LYS A 65 45.26 56.74 -27.38
CA LYS A 65 45.77 56.07 -26.19
C LYS A 65 44.67 55.81 -25.15
N GLY A 66 43.75 56.76 -24.97
CA GLY A 66 42.58 56.61 -24.11
C GLY A 66 41.64 55.49 -24.59
N LEU A 67 41.29 55.48 -25.87
CA LEU A 67 40.44 54.47 -26.50
C LEU A 67 41.09 53.08 -26.45
N ARG A 68 42.39 52.97 -26.70
CA ARG A 68 43.13 51.69 -26.59
C ARG A 68 43.05 51.11 -25.17
N LYS A 69 43.25 51.94 -24.14
CA LYS A 69 43.09 51.51 -22.73
C LYS A 69 41.67 51.06 -22.41
N GLN A 70 40.65 51.75 -22.94
CA GLN A 70 39.25 51.34 -22.77
C GLN A 70 38.98 49.99 -23.44
N ILE A 71 39.47 49.77 -24.66
CA ILE A 71 39.34 48.49 -25.38
C ILE A 71 40.00 47.35 -24.59
N GLU A 72 41.21 47.57 -24.07
CA GLU A 72 41.89 46.58 -23.22
C GLU A 72 41.11 46.28 -21.95
N GLY A 73 40.57 47.31 -21.28
CA GLY A 73 39.73 47.13 -20.09
C GLY A 73 38.45 46.35 -20.36
N ILE A 74 37.78 46.63 -21.49
CA ILE A 74 36.57 45.88 -21.90
C ILE A 74 36.93 44.44 -22.23
N ARG A 75 38.01 44.19 -22.98
CA ARG A 75 38.48 42.83 -23.31
C ARG A 75 38.87 42.03 -22.07
N HIS A 76 39.44 42.68 -21.05
CA HIS A 76 39.74 42.01 -19.79
C HIS A 76 38.46 41.57 -19.08
N LYS A 77 37.51 42.50 -18.92
CA LYS A 77 36.21 42.21 -18.31
C LYS A 77 35.45 41.11 -19.05
N GLU A 78 35.47 41.14 -20.38
CA GLU A 78 34.85 40.10 -21.23
C GLU A 78 35.44 38.71 -20.95
N ARG A 79 36.78 38.60 -20.85
CA ARG A 79 37.44 37.34 -20.49
C ARG A 79 37.10 36.88 -19.09
N GLU A 80 37.08 37.78 -18.11
CA GLU A 80 36.70 37.46 -16.74
C GLU A 80 35.25 36.94 -16.68
N THR A 81 34.30 37.65 -17.29
CA THR A 81 32.91 37.20 -17.33
C THR A 81 32.76 35.88 -18.05
N GLN A 82 33.53 35.66 -19.12
CA GLN A 82 33.49 34.40 -19.87
C GLN A 82 34.10 33.24 -19.06
N GLN A 83 35.19 33.46 -18.32
CA GLN A 83 35.77 32.44 -17.44
C GLN A 83 34.81 32.08 -16.30
N VAL A 84 34.16 33.07 -15.69
CA VAL A 84 33.15 32.83 -14.64
C VAL A 84 31.95 32.07 -15.20
N ALA A 85 31.46 32.43 -16.40
CA ALA A 85 30.36 31.72 -17.05
C ALA A 85 30.70 30.25 -17.34
N ILE A 86 31.88 29.98 -17.89
CA ILE A 86 32.35 28.61 -18.17
C ILE A 86 32.51 27.82 -16.88
N ALA A 87 33.02 28.43 -15.80
CA ALA A 87 33.18 27.76 -14.51
C ALA A 87 31.81 27.36 -13.92
N LYS A 88 30.83 28.27 -13.97
CA LYS A 88 29.46 28.02 -13.51
C LYS A 88 28.77 26.92 -14.32
N GLU A 89 28.91 26.95 -15.64
CA GLU A 89 28.34 25.90 -16.51
C GLU A 89 28.96 24.53 -16.23
N ARG A 90 30.28 24.46 -15.98
CA ARG A 90 30.95 23.21 -15.59
C ARG A 90 30.44 22.67 -14.26
N GLU A 91 30.25 23.54 -13.27
CA GLU A 91 29.71 23.15 -11.96
C GLU A 91 28.27 22.63 -12.09
N GLU A 92 27.42 23.33 -12.85
CA GLU A 92 26.04 22.90 -13.13
C GLU A 92 25.99 21.55 -13.86
N VAL A 93 26.88 21.31 -14.83
CA VAL A 93 27.00 20.02 -15.53
C VAL A 93 27.47 18.92 -14.57
N GLU A 94 28.45 19.19 -13.71
CA GLU A 94 28.95 18.20 -12.75
C GLU A 94 27.88 17.81 -11.72
N GLU A 95 27.09 18.78 -11.23
CA GLU A 95 25.95 18.51 -10.36
C GLU A 95 24.85 17.70 -11.08
N ALA A 96 24.54 18.06 -12.33
CA ALA A 96 23.59 17.32 -13.15
C ALA A 96 24.05 15.88 -13.41
N GLU A 97 25.34 15.67 -13.69
CA GLU A 97 25.91 14.33 -13.89
C GLU A 97 25.87 13.50 -12.60
N LYS A 98 26.19 14.10 -11.44
CA LYS A 98 26.08 13.44 -10.13
C LYS A 98 24.66 13.01 -9.82
N THR A 99 23.68 13.90 -10.04
CA THR A 99 22.26 13.59 -9.81
C THR A 99 21.77 12.51 -10.76
N ASN A 100 22.16 12.57 -12.04
CA ASN A 100 21.78 11.56 -13.02
C ASN A 100 22.40 10.20 -12.68
N ALA A 101 23.67 10.14 -12.30
CA ALA A 101 24.33 8.92 -11.83
C ALA A 101 23.63 8.33 -10.59
N ALA A 102 23.21 9.17 -9.64
CA ALA A 102 22.45 8.73 -8.47
C ALA A 102 21.07 8.16 -8.84
N LEU A 103 20.37 8.78 -9.81
CA LEU A 103 19.09 8.27 -10.33
C LEU A 103 19.26 6.95 -11.07
N HIS A 104 20.31 6.80 -11.87
CA HIS A 104 20.64 5.55 -12.55
C HIS A 104 20.89 4.41 -11.56
N ARG A 105 21.68 4.64 -10.50
CA ARG A 105 21.90 3.64 -9.43
C ARG A 105 20.59 3.24 -8.74
N LYS A 106 19.75 4.22 -8.40
CA LYS A 106 18.42 3.94 -7.80
C LYS A 106 17.53 3.14 -8.75
N LYS A 107 17.58 3.42 -10.06
CA LYS A 107 16.82 2.67 -11.06
C LYS A 107 17.29 1.21 -11.13
N GLU A 108 18.60 0.97 -11.14
CA GLU A 108 19.18 -0.38 -11.14
C GLU A 108 18.80 -1.16 -9.89
N GLU A 109 18.95 -0.56 -8.70
CA GLU A 109 18.53 -1.16 -7.42
C GLU A 109 17.04 -1.54 -7.42
N MET A 110 16.18 -0.68 -7.96
CA MET A 110 14.75 -0.96 -8.07
C MET A 110 14.43 -2.08 -9.07
N ILE A 111 15.20 -2.20 -10.15
CA ILE A 111 15.06 -3.29 -11.12
C ILE A 111 15.46 -4.63 -10.47
N GLU A 112 16.57 -4.68 -9.75
CA GLU A 112 17.00 -5.89 -9.03
C GLU A 112 15.97 -6.31 -7.97
N ARG A 113 15.49 -5.35 -7.16
CA ARG A 113 14.42 -5.63 -6.19
C ARG A 113 13.16 -6.16 -6.85
N LYS A 114 12.76 -5.59 -7.98
CA LYS A 114 11.61 -6.08 -8.76
C LYS A 114 11.85 -7.52 -9.21
N GLN A 115 13.03 -7.84 -9.73
CA GLN A 115 13.36 -9.20 -10.18
C GLN A 115 13.29 -10.21 -9.02
N ILE A 116 13.89 -9.89 -7.87
CA ILE A 116 13.85 -10.74 -6.67
C ILE A 116 12.40 -10.99 -6.24
N LEU A 117 11.59 -9.94 -6.15
CA LEU A 117 10.18 -10.05 -5.78
C LEU A 117 9.38 -10.88 -6.79
N THR A 118 9.65 -10.74 -8.09
CA THR A 118 8.97 -11.56 -9.11
C THR A 118 9.28 -13.04 -8.98
N VAL A 119 10.54 -13.40 -8.64
CA VAL A 119 10.92 -14.79 -8.39
C VAL A 119 10.21 -15.33 -7.14
N GLN A 120 10.21 -14.58 -6.05
CA GLN A 120 9.51 -14.98 -4.81
C GLN A 120 8.01 -15.18 -5.01
N ILE A 121 7.37 -14.32 -5.81
CA ILE A 121 5.95 -14.45 -6.15
C ILE A 121 5.73 -15.75 -6.92
N GLU A 122 6.60 -16.07 -7.89
CA GLU A 122 6.43 -17.26 -8.72
C GLU A 122 6.65 -18.56 -7.93
N GLU A 123 7.67 -18.58 -7.07
CA GLU A 123 7.88 -19.68 -6.10
C GLU A 123 6.67 -19.87 -5.19
N GLY A 124 6.13 -18.77 -4.66
CA GLY A 124 4.94 -18.76 -3.83
C GLY A 124 3.71 -19.32 -4.56
N LYS A 125 3.48 -18.92 -5.82
CA LYS A 125 2.39 -19.43 -6.65
C LYS A 125 2.51 -20.93 -6.88
N ILE A 126 3.71 -21.42 -7.22
CA ILE A 126 3.95 -22.85 -7.43
C ILE A 126 3.67 -23.63 -6.14
N GLY A 127 4.11 -23.11 -4.99
CA GLY A 127 3.85 -23.72 -3.69
C GLY A 127 2.35 -23.79 -3.34
N ILE A 128 1.60 -22.72 -3.62
CA ILE A 128 0.15 -22.68 -3.43
C ILE A 128 -0.55 -23.68 -4.36
N GLN A 129 -0.15 -23.73 -5.64
CA GLN A 129 -0.74 -24.62 -6.63
C GLN A 129 -0.57 -26.09 -6.24
N LYS A 130 0.65 -26.51 -5.87
CA LYS A 130 0.91 -27.88 -5.38
C LYS A 130 0.04 -28.25 -4.16
N LYS A 131 -0.08 -27.33 -3.19
CA LYS A 131 -0.92 -27.56 -2.00
C LYS A 131 -2.41 -27.66 -2.35
N ARG A 132 -2.88 -26.87 -3.31
CA ARG A 132 -4.27 -26.93 -3.79
C ARG A 132 -4.55 -28.27 -4.48
N GLU A 133 -3.67 -28.67 -5.41
CA GLU A 133 -3.77 -29.94 -6.13
C GLU A 133 -3.79 -31.14 -5.18
N PHE A 134 -2.90 -31.15 -4.19
CA PHE A 134 -2.87 -32.19 -3.15
C PHE A 134 -4.20 -32.29 -2.39
N ARG A 135 -4.74 -31.17 -1.89
CA ARG A 135 -6.01 -31.15 -1.16
C ARG A 135 -7.20 -31.53 -2.05
N THR A 136 -7.18 -31.16 -3.32
CA THR A 136 -8.24 -31.55 -4.26
C THR A 136 -8.20 -33.04 -4.55
N ALA A 137 -7.01 -33.63 -4.69
CA ALA A 137 -6.86 -35.07 -4.88
C ALA A 137 -7.35 -35.84 -3.64
N GLU A 138 -6.93 -35.43 -2.44
CA GLU A 138 -7.40 -36.02 -1.18
C GLU A 138 -8.93 -35.94 -1.05
N ARG A 139 -9.51 -34.78 -1.33
CA ARG A 139 -10.97 -34.61 -1.33
C ARG A 139 -11.66 -35.52 -2.34
N GLN A 140 -11.11 -35.65 -3.55
CA GLN A 140 -11.66 -36.55 -4.57
C GLN A 140 -11.61 -38.01 -4.13
N THR A 141 -10.52 -38.46 -3.51
CA THR A 141 -10.41 -39.82 -2.99
C THR A 141 -11.44 -40.09 -1.89
N LEU A 142 -11.61 -39.15 -0.96
CA LEU A 142 -12.61 -39.24 0.12
C LEU A 142 -14.04 -39.21 -0.42
N ALA A 143 -14.32 -38.37 -1.43
CA ALA A 143 -15.61 -38.33 -2.09
C ALA A 143 -15.92 -39.64 -2.84
N CYS A 144 -14.94 -40.20 -3.55
CA CYS A 144 -15.06 -41.51 -4.21
C CYS A 144 -15.35 -42.61 -3.19
N GLN A 145 -14.61 -42.64 -2.07
CA GLN A 145 -14.87 -43.60 -0.99
C GLN A 145 -16.27 -43.42 -0.41
N SER A 146 -16.66 -42.19 -0.07
CA SER A 146 -17.99 -41.90 0.47
C SER A 146 -19.11 -42.30 -0.49
N SER A 147 -18.92 -42.13 -1.80
CA SER A 147 -19.92 -42.52 -2.81
C SER A 147 -20.11 -44.03 -2.91
N LYS A 148 -19.10 -44.84 -2.53
CA LYS A 148 -19.18 -46.31 -2.47
C LYS A 148 -19.73 -46.81 -1.14
N ASN A 149 -19.44 -46.10 -0.04
CA ASN A 149 -19.88 -46.51 1.29
C ASN A 149 -21.42 -46.60 1.40
N THR A 150 -22.17 -45.68 0.79
CA THR A 150 -23.65 -45.70 0.83
C THR A 150 -24.25 -46.96 0.20
N PRO A 151 -23.97 -47.29 -1.08
CA PRO A 151 -24.51 -48.51 -1.68
C PRO A 151 -23.95 -49.79 -1.05
N GLU A 152 -22.70 -49.79 -0.58
CA GLU A 152 -22.15 -50.94 0.17
C GLU A 152 -22.87 -51.15 1.50
N LEU A 153 -23.19 -50.07 2.23
CA LEU A 153 -23.96 -50.14 3.47
C LEU A 153 -25.37 -50.67 3.20
N GLU A 154 -26.08 -50.10 2.23
CA GLU A 154 -27.43 -50.56 1.82
C GLU A 154 -27.41 -52.04 1.44
N PHE A 155 -26.42 -52.47 0.65
CA PHE A 155 -26.23 -53.87 0.27
C PHE A 155 -26.13 -54.78 1.51
N TRP A 156 -25.30 -54.43 2.50
CA TRP A 156 -25.13 -55.24 3.71
C TRP A 156 -26.34 -55.19 4.64
N GLU A 157 -26.99 -54.02 4.77
CA GLU A 157 -28.21 -53.87 5.57
C GLU A 157 -29.34 -54.78 5.04
N ASP A 158 -29.51 -54.84 3.72
CA ASP A 158 -30.52 -55.66 3.06
C ASP A 158 -30.16 -57.16 3.12
N HIS A 159 -28.91 -57.54 2.81
CA HIS A 159 -28.51 -58.96 2.75
C HIS A 159 -28.43 -59.60 4.14
N LEU A 160 -27.99 -58.85 5.15
CA LEU A 160 -27.93 -59.34 6.52
C LEU A 160 -29.25 -59.14 7.26
N GLY A 161 -30.14 -58.25 6.80
CA GLY A 161 -31.32 -57.83 7.57
C GLY A 161 -30.90 -57.30 8.94
N MET A 162 -29.87 -56.44 8.97
CA MET A 162 -29.29 -55.92 10.20
C MET A 162 -28.76 -54.51 9.99
N LYS A 163 -29.06 -53.59 10.91
CA LYS A 163 -28.58 -52.21 10.92
C LYS A 163 -27.82 -51.94 12.21
N ILE A 164 -26.72 -51.22 12.13
CA ILE A 164 -25.92 -50.82 13.28
C ILE A 164 -25.99 -49.30 13.39
N LEU A 165 -26.66 -48.81 14.43
CA LEU A 165 -26.91 -47.39 14.67
C LEU A 165 -26.09 -46.90 15.86
N GLY A 166 -25.35 -45.80 15.68
CA GLY A 166 -24.74 -45.08 16.79
C GLY A 166 -25.78 -44.17 17.44
N LEU A 167 -26.09 -44.37 18.72
CA LEU A 167 -27.15 -43.62 19.40
C LEU A 167 -26.63 -42.32 20.05
N LYS A 168 -25.67 -42.46 20.97
CA LYS A 168 -24.98 -41.40 21.73
C LYS A 168 -23.49 -41.79 21.83
N ASP A 169 -22.65 -40.91 22.37
CA ASP A 169 -21.25 -41.23 22.66
C ASP A 169 -21.18 -42.57 23.41
N ASP A 170 -20.43 -43.51 22.84
CA ASP A 170 -20.18 -44.88 23.32
C ASP A 170 -21.38 -45.87 23.35
N PHE A 171 -22.56 -45.54 22.82
CA PHE A 171 -23.69 -46.50 22.71
C PHE A 171 -23.96 -46.96 21.27
N LEU A 172 -23.91 -48.27 21.05
CA LEU A 172 -24.17 -48.91 19.76
C LEU A 172 -25.48 -49.71 19.80
N GLN A 173 -26.47 -49.34 19.00
CA GLN A 173 -27.70 -50.11 18.86
C GLN A 173 -27.64 -50.98 17.60
N ILE A 174 -27.83 -52.29 17.76
CA ILE A 174 -27.90 -53.24 16.66
C ILE A 174 -29.36 -53.64 16.48
N VAL A 175 -29.90 -53.38 15.31
CA VAL A 175 -31.29 -53.67 14.92
C VAL A 175 -31.27 -54.81 13.92
N PHE A 176 -32.08 -55.83 14.14
CA PHE A 176 -32.28 -56.97 13.25
C PHE A 176 -33.71 -56.95 12.68
N THR A 177 -33.82 -57.24 11.39
CA THR A 177 -35.08 -57.42 10.66
C THR A 177 -35.10 -58.81 10.04
N HIS A 178 -36.23 -59.22 9.45
CA HIS A 178 -36.38 -60.53 8.80
C HIS A 178 -36.11 -61.72 9.75
N ILE A 179 -36.59 -61.63 11.00
CA ILE A 179 -36.48 -62.72 12.00
C ILE A 179 -37.79 -63.52 12.11
N ASN A 180 -38.94 -62.83 12.19
CA ASN A 180 -40.25 -63.49 12.33
C ASN A 180 -40.83 -63.78 10.94
N GLU A 181 -41.20 -65.03 10.65
CA GLU A 181 -41.71 -65.46 9.34
C GLU A 181 -43.09 -64.86 8.98
N HIS A 182 -43.88 -64.44 9.98
CA HIS A 182 -45.21 -63.84 9.78
C HIS A 182 -45.17 -62.31 9.64
N ASP A 183 -44.08 -61.68 10.11
CA ASP A 183 -43.87 -60.23 10.06
C ASP A 183 -42.37 -59.93 9.88
N TRP A 184 -41.96 -59.76 8.63
CA TRP A 184 -40.56 -59.56 8.26
C TRP A 184 -40.05 -58.16 8.63
N GLN A 185 -40.96 -57.18 8.80
CA GLN A 185 -40.61 -55.79 9.11
C GLN A 185 -40.41 -55.55 10.61
N ARG A 186 -40.83 -56.49 11.47
CA ARG A 186 -40.64 -56.37 12.91
C ARG A 186 -39.16 -56.26 13.30
N GLU A 187 -38.83 -55.16 13.96
CA GLU A 187 -37.48 -54.86 14.43
C GLU A 187 -37.20 -55.49 15.80
N TYR A 188 -36.06 -56.17 15.91
CA TYR A 188 -35.51 -56.72 17.15
C TYR A 188 -34.19 -56.02 17.42
N TYR A 189 -33.98 -55.44 18.59
CA TYR A 189 -32.74 -54.68 18.82
C TYR A 189 -32.09 -54.96 20.17
N VAL A 190 -30.78 -54.76 20.17
CA VAL A 190 -29.92 -54.83 21.34
C VAL A 190 -29.01 -53.60 21.34
N THR A 191 -28.93 -52.91 22.46
CA THR A 191 -28.05 -51.76 22.66
C THR A 191 -26.83 -52.21 23.46
N LEU A 192 -25.64 -51.88 22.99
CA LEU A 192 -24.35 -52.20 23.59
C LEU A 192 -23.70 -50.91 24.08
N ASP A 193 -23.31 -50.89 25.34
CA ASP A 193 -22.51 -49.84 25.95
C ASP A 193 -21.01 -50.16 25.77
N LEU A 194 -20.28 -49.20 25.19
CA LEU A 194 -18.85 -49.22 24.92
C LEU A 194 -18.06 -48.29 25.86
N SER A 195 -18.73 -47.64 26.82
CA SER A 195 -18.12 -46.65 27.73
C SER A 195 -17.07 -47.28 28.64
N GLU A 196 -17.28 -48.55 29.01
CA GLU A 196 -16.39 -49.34 29.87
C GLU A 196 -15.67 -50.44 29.08
N ARG A 197 -14.57 -50.95 29.64
CA ARG A 197 -13.81 -52.06 29.04
C ARG A 197 -14.62 -53.37 28.95
N ASN A 198 -15.62 -53.51 29.81
CA ASN A 198 -16.57 -54.61 29.79
C ASN A 198 -17.85 -54.11 29.13
N TYR A 199 -18.25 -54.81 28.08
CA TYR A 199 -19.49 -54.58 27.36
C TYR A 199 -20.69 -54.82 28.28
N GLN A 200 -21.64 -53.88 28.27
CA GLN A 200 -22.91 -54.00 28.95
C GLN A 200 -24.05 -53.84 27.94
N VAL A 201 -25.18 -54.51 28.19
CA VAL A 201 -26.38 -54.40 27.35
C VAL A 201 -27.48 -53.70 28.14
N PRO A 202 -27.57 -52.35 28.07
CA PRO A 202 -28.57 -51.59 28.83
C PRO A 202 -30.01 -51.83 28.35
N GLU A 203 -30.21 -52.12 27.05
CA GLU A 203 -31.54 -52.27 26.48
C GLU A 203 -31.55 -53.41 25.45
N CYS A 204 -32.51 -54.33 25.59
CA CYS A 204 -32.75 -55.41 24.64
C CYS A 204 -34.26 -55.62 24.50
N LYS A 205 -34.78 -55.51 23.28
CA LYS A 205 -36.20 -55.76 23.00
C LYS A 205 -36.32 -56.74 21.82
N PRO A 206 -36.99 -57.89 22.01
CA PRO A 206 -37.54 -58.49 23.24
C PRO A 206 -36.45 -58.98 24.21
N LEU A 207 -36.82 -59.24 25.47
CA LEU A 207 -35.88 -59.74 26.49
C LEU A 207 -35.52 -61.20 26.21
N LEU A 208 -34.22 -61.49 26.14
CA LEU A 208 -33.70 -62.84 25.95
C LEU A 208 -33.26 -63.45 27.28
N ASN A 209 -33.75 -64.64 27.63
CA ASN A 209 -33.36 -65.33 28.86
C ASN A 209 -31.87 -65.69 28.91
N GLN A 210 -31.22 -65.82 27.75
CA GLN A 210 -29.81 -66.17 27.62
C GLN A 210 -28.87 -64.94 27.53
N LEU A 211 -29.41 -63.71 27.64
CA LEU A 211 -28.65 -62.48 27.38
C LEU A 211 -27.44 -62.30 28.29
N ALA A 212 -27.59 -62.58 29.60
CA ALA A 212 -26.51 -62.42 30.57
C ALA A 212 -25.30 -63.32 30.24
N ALA A 213 -25.54 -64.60 29.95
CA ALA A 213 -24.49 -65.55 29.58
C ALA A 213 -23.79 -65.18 28.24
N LEU A 214 -24.51 -64.55 27.32
CA LEU A 214 -23.93 -64.07 26.06
C LEU A 214 -23.02 -62.85 26.27
N VAL A 215 -23.38 -61.94 27.17
CA VAL A 215 -22.58 -60.76 27.51
C VAL A 215 -21.31 -61.16 28.27
N ASP A 216 -21.40 -62.08 29.22
CA ASP A 216 -20.23 -62.61 29.95
C ASP A 216 -19.22 -63.23 28.98
N ARG A 217 -19.71 -64.05 28.05
CA ARG A 217 -18.88 -64.66 27.01
C ARG A 217 -18.28 -63.63 26.05
N LEU A 218 -19.01 -62.59 25.68
CA LEU A 218 -18.49 -61.48 24.84
C LEU A 218 -17.34 -60.76 25.56
N ASN A 219 -17.45 -60.55 26.87
CA ASN A 219 -16.40 -59.94 27.69
C ASN A 219 -15.14 -60.81 27.80
N GLU A 220 -15.30 -62.14 27.80
CA GLU A 220 -14.20 -63.10 27.81
C GLU A 220 -13.50 -63.23 26.44
N THR A 221 -14.26 -63.44 25.36
CA THR A 221 -13.70 -63.77 24.04
C THR A 221 -13.40 -62.53 23.18
N ARG A 222 -14.10 -61.41 23.42
CA ARG A 222 -14.15 -60.24 22.54
C ARG A 222 -14.56 -60.56 21.09
N ASP A 223 -15.24 -61.69 20.87
CA ASP A 223 -15.74 -62.10 19.56
C ASP A 223 -17.12 -61.50 19.29
N PHE A 224 -17.12 -60.29 18.72
CA PHE A 224 -18.34 -59.57 18.36
C PHE A 224 -19.18 -60.30 17.27
N PRO A 225 -18.59 -60.86 16.20
CA PRO A 225 -19.35 -61.65 15.22
C PRO A 225 -20.08 -62.88 15.80
N ASP A 226 -19.44 -63.66 16.68
CA ASP A 226 -20.10 -64.82 17.31
C ASP A 226 -21.25 -64.38 18.23
N PHE A 227 -21.07 -63.27 18.96
CA PHE A 227 -22.13 -62.66 19.76
C PHE A 227 -23.36 -62.30 18.92
N LEU A 228 -23.19 -61.59 17.79
CA LEU A 228 -24.30 -61.22 16.90
C LEU A 228 -25.07 -62.44 16.38
N LYS A 229 -24.36 -63.51 15.99
CA LYS A 229 -24.99 -64.76 15.52
C LYS A 229 -25.84 -65.41 16.61
N ARG A 230 -25.36 -65.43 17.86
CA ARG A 230 -26.08 -66.02 18.99
C ARG A 230 -27.28 -65.18 19.40
N VAL A 231 -27.14 -63.86 19.43
CA VAL A 231 -28.26 -62.93 19.68
C VAL A 231 -29.35 -63.12 18.64
N ARG A 232 -29.00 -63.19 17.35
CA ARG A 232 -29.97 -63.45 16.28
C ARG A 232 -30.66 -64.80 16.45
N LYS A 233 -29.93 -65.85 16.85
CA LYS A 233 -30.51 -67.17 17.15
C LYS A 233 -31.51 -67.08 18.31
N GLY A 234 -31.17 -66.37 19.38
CA GLY A 234 -32.06 -66.14 20.52
C GLY A 234 -33.36 -65.41 20.12
N PHE A 235 -33.27 -64.39 19.26
CA PHE A 235 -34.46 -63.71 18.74
C PHE A 235 -35.32 -64.61 17.84
N LYS A 236 -34.71 -65.51 17.05
CA LYS A 236 -35.45 -66.50 16.26
C LYS A 236 -36.21 -67.49 17.14
N GLU A 237 -35.58 -68.01 18.20
CA GLU A 237 -36.21 -68.90 19.17
C GLU A 237 -37.38 -68.21 19.88
N TYR A 238 -37.21 -66.93 20.26
CA TYR A 238 -38.27 -66.12 20.83
C TYR A 238 -39.45 -65.91 19.86
N ALA A 239 -39.16 -65.59 18.59
CA ALA A 239 -40.18 -65.40 17.57
C ALA A 239 -40.98 -66.70 17.32
N PHE A 240 -40.30 -67.86 17.27
CA PHE A 240 -40.92 -69.17 17.11
C PHE A 240 -41.83 -69.54 18.31
N ALA A 241 -41.35 -69.33 19.54
CA ALA A 241 -42.15 -69.58 20.75
C ALA A 241 -43.37 -68.65 20.85
N THR A 242 -43.30 -67.45 20.27
CA THR A 242 -44.42 -66.51 20.21
C THR A 242 -45.46 -66.94 19.16
N SER A 243 -45.05 -67.58 18.05
CA SER A 243 -45.97 -68.10 17.04
C SER A 243 -46.74 -69.36 17.48
N GLU A 244 -46.13 -70.28 18.25
CA GLU A 244 -46.83 -71.48 18.76
C GLU A 244 -47.92 -71.16 19.79
N ASN A 245 -47.78 -70.08 20.57
CA ASN A 245 -48.78 -69.67 21.55
C ASN A 245 -50.04 -69.05 20.92
N VAL A 246 -50.04 -68.74 19.62
CA VAL A 246 -51.21 -68.23 18.90
C VAL A 246 -52.12 -69.35 18.38
N GLU A 247 -51.65 -70.61 18.32
CA GLU A 247 -52.42 -71.74 17.78
C GLU A 247 -53.41 -72.41 18.77
N ILE A 248 -53.50 -72.01 20.05
CA ILE A 248 -54.32 -72.71 21.06
C ILE A 248 -55.63 -71.99 21.44
N HIS A 249 -56.02 -70.91 20.75
CA HIS A 249 -57.31 -70.25 20.99
C HIS A 249 -58.22 -70.22 19.76
N TYR A 250 -58.72 -71.40 19.36
CA TYR A 250 -59.93 -71.50 18.56
C TYR A 250 -60.73 -72.74 18.96
N PHE A 251 -61.73 -72.58 19.84
CA PHE A 251 -63.01 -73.31 19.80
C PHE A 251 -63.92 -72.86 20.96
N THR A 252 -64.80 -71.88 20.69
CA THR A 252 -66.19 -71.88 21.20
C THR A 252 -67.03 -71.08 20.22
N HIS A 253 -67.93 -71.75 19.52
CA HIS A 253 -68.87 -71.17 18.57
C HIS A 253 -70.11 -70.67 19.29
N ASN A 254 -70.37 -69.36 19.22
CA ASN A 254 -71.68 -68.80 19.51
C ASN A 254 -72.08 -67.77 18.46
N THR A 255 -73.14 -68.10 17.75
CA THR A 255 -73.94 -67.30 16.83
C THR A 255 -74.47 -66.02 17.49
N THR A 256 -74.49 -64.89 16.76
CA THR A 256 -75.66 -64.00 16.57
C THR A 256 -75.26 -62.54 16.33
N THR A 257 -75.97 -61.93 15.38
CA THR A 257 -76.12 -60.51 15.03
C THR A 257 -75.00 -59.82 14.25
N ALA A 258 -75.20 -59.81 12.93
CA ALA A 258 -74.66 -58.83 12.01
C ALA A 258 -75.04 -57.40 12.43
N LYS A 259 -74.04 -56.51 12.49
CA LYS A 259 -74.21 -55.05 12.47
C LYS A 259 -74.07 -54.54 11.04
N PRO A 260 -74.79 -53.47 10.67
CA PRO A 260 -74.91 -53.02 9.30
C PRO A 260 -73.60 -52.40 8.79
N VAL A 261 -73.40 -52.55 7.48
CA VAL A 261 -72.34 -51.90 6.70
C VAL A 261 -72.59 -50.39 6.72
N ASP A 262 -71.73 -49.64 7.40
CA ASP A 262 -71.72 -48.17 7.37
C ASP A 262 -70.37 -47.68 6.82
N LEU A 263 -70.48 -47.03 5.67
CA LEU A 263 -69.70 -45.93 5.09
C LEU A 263 -68.18 -45.88 5.38
N LEU A 264 -67.41 -46.09 4.30
CA LEU A 264 -66.01 -45.68 4.06
C LEU A 264 -65.43 -44.75 5.15
N GLU A 265 -64.76 -45.33 6.13
CA GLU A 265 -63.90 -44.57 7.04
C GLU A 265 -62.77 -43.93 6.21
N PRO A 266 -62.50 -42.62 6.35
CA PRO A 266 -61.45 -41.96 5.58
C PRO A 266 -60.09 -42.53 5.98
N GLU A 267 -59.24 -42.82 5.00
CA GLU A 267 -57.87 -43.33 5.23
C GLU A 267 -57.18 -42.54 6.35
N GLU A 268 -56.89 -43.24 7.45
CA GLU A 268 -56.13 -42.71 8.57
C GLU A 268 -54.69 -42.45 8.09
N LYS A 269 -54.40 -41.18 7.79
CA LYS A 269 -53.08 -40.77 7.33
C LYS A 269 -52.06 -41.12 8.41
N ILE A 270 -51.11 -41.99 8.08
CA ILE A 270 -50.01 -42.37 8.96
C ILE A 270 -49.15 -41.13 9.23
N TYR A 271 -49.24 -40.56 10.42
CA TYR A 271 -48.37 -39.47 10.86
C TYR A 271 -47.05 -40.06 11.34
N ILE A 272 -45.95 -39.76 10.64
CA ILE A 272 -44.61 -40.02 11.18
C ILE A 272 -44.34 -38.93 12.21
N ASP A 273 -44.46 -39.26 13.49
CA ASP A 273 -44.08 -38.38 14.60
C ASP A 273 -42.55 -38.20 14.62
N ARG A 274 -42.04 -37.34 13.74
CA ARG A 274 -40.68 -36.82 13.87
C ARG A 274 -40.68 -35.88 15.08
N PRO A 275 -39.88 -36.14 16.12
CA PRO A 275 -39.74 -35.16 17.19
C PRO A 275 -39.25 -33.85 16.56
N LEU A 276 -39.98 -32.77 16.82
CA LEU A 276 -39.61 -31.46 16.28
C LEU A 276 -38.15 -31.18 16.68
N PRO A 277 -37.31 -30.70 15.75
CA PRO A 277 -35.94 -30.35 16.09
C PRO A 277 -35.97 -29.37 17.26
N SER A 278 -35.30 -29.73 18.35
CA SER A 278 -35.32 -28.90 19.55
C SER A 278 -34.72 -27.52 19.24
N VAL A 279 -35.54 -26.48 19.38
CA VAL A 279 -35.17 -25.10 19.04
C VAL A 279 -33.95 -24.62 19.85
N THR A 280 -33.70 -25.25 21.00
CA THR A 280 -32.63 -24.94 21.96
C THR A 280 -31.36 -25.78 21.80
N ALA A 281 -31.35 -26.84 20.99
CA ALA A 281 -30.12 -27.63 20.77
C ALA A 281 -29.01 -26.76 20.16
N GLY A 282 -27.81 -26.82 20.76
CA GLY A 282 -26.66 -26.04 20.29
C GLY A 282 -26.78 -24.51 20.47
N ARG A 283 -27.69 -24.01 21.33
CA ARG A 283 -27.88 -22.56 21.56
C ARG A 283 -26.59 -21.84 21.94
N ASN A 284 -25.77 -22.42 22.83
CA ASN A 284 -24.53 -21.80 23.29
C ASN A 284 -23.49 -21.69 22.17
N VAL A 285 -23.42 -22.70 21.29
CA VAL A 285 -22.53 -22.71 20.12
C VAL A 285 -22.96 -21.65 19.11
N ARG A 286 -24.27 -21.54 18.84
CA ARG A 286 -24.81 -20.49 17.96
C ARG A 286 -24.58 -19.08 18.52
N ILE A 287 -24.73 -18.89 19.83
CA ILE A 287 -24.43 -17.62 20.50
C ILE A 287 -22.93 -17.31 20.39
N ALA A 288 -22.04 -18.29 20.60
CA ALA A 288 -20.60 -18.09 20.45
C ALA A 288 -20.22 -17.67 19.02
N TRP A 289 -20.78 -18.32 17.99
CA TRP A 289 -20.60 -17.91 16.59
C TRP A 289 -21.15 -16.51 16.32
N PHE A 290 -22.32 -16.17 16.86
CA PHE A 290 -22.92 -14.85 16.70
C PHE A 290 -22.04 -13.76 17.34
N ILE A 291 -21.56 -13.97 18.57
CA ILE A 291 -20.63 -13.05 19.25
C ILE A 291 -19.33 -12.91 18.45
N GLY A 292 -18.78 -14.02 17.94
CA GLY A 292 -17.58 -14.00 17.09
C GLY A 292 -17.77 -13.21 15.80
N ALA A 293 -18.92 -13.38 15.12
CA ALA A 293 -19.27 -12.63 13.93
C ALA A 293 -19.42 -11.13 14.23
N LEU A 294 -20.10 -10.79 15.34
CA LEU A 294 -20.33 -9.41 15.75
C LEU A 294 -19.02 -8.71 16.14
N ALA A 295 -18.11 -9.41 16.82
CA ALA A 295 -16.77 -8.92 17.11
C ALA A 295 -15.97 -8.67 15.82
N THR A 296 -16.03 -9.60 14.86
CA THR A 296 -15.36 -9.46 13.56
C THR A 296 -15.89 -8.25 12.79
N TRP A 297 -17.21 -8.05 12.75
CA TRP A 297 -17.81 -6.86 12.15
C TRP A 297 -17.45 -5.58 12.89
N GLY A 298 -17.42 -5.59 14.22
CA GLY A 298 -16.99 -4.45 15.03
C GLY A 298 -15.56 -4.02 14.73
N VAL A 299 -14.62 -4.98 14.66
CA VAL A 299 -13.22 -4.72 14.29
C VAL A 299 -13.12 -4.19 12.86
N SER A 300 -13.87 -4.78 11.92
CA SER A 300 -13.87 -4.36 10.52
C SER A 300 -14.40 -2.94 10.35
N LEU A 301 -15.51 -2.61 11.01
CA LEU A 301 -16.07 -1.26 11.01
C LEU A 301 -15.10 -0.26 11.62
N ALA A 302 -14.48 -0.59 12.75
CA ALA A 302 -13.50 0.28 13.38
C ALA A 302 -12.30 0.56 12.46
N ALA A 303 -11.84 -0.45 11.70
CA ALA A 303 -10.79 -0.28 10.70
C ALA A 303 -11.22 0.62 9.53
N ILE A 304 -12.45 0.45 9.01
CA ILE A 304 -13.00 1.28 7.93
C ILE A 304 -13.13 2.73 8.37
N PHE A 305 -13.69 3.00 9.54
CA PHE A 305 -13.80 4.36 10.07
C PHE A 305 -12.43 4.99 10.34
N ASN A 306 -11.47 4.22 10.83
CA ASN A 306 -10.11 4.73 11.00
C ASN A 306 -9.46 5.05 9.65
N TYR A 307 -9.67 4.23 8.63
CA TYR A 307 -9.19 4.49 7.27
C TYR A 307 -9.81 5.77 6.67
N GLU A 308 -11.12 5.98 6.86
CA GLU A 308 -11.80 7.22 6.45
C GLU A 308 -11.16 8.44 7.12
N LYS A 309 -10.90 8.36 8.44
CA LYS A 309 -10.17 9.41 9.16
C LYS A 309 -8.77 9.64 8.62
N GLN A 310 -8.01 8.59 8.30
CA GLN A 310 -6.66 8.70 7.71
C GLN A 310 -6.68 9.42 6.38
N SER A 311 -7.68 9.15 5.55
CA SER A 311 -7.85 9.79 4.24
C SER A 311 -8.39 11.23 4.31
N SER A 312 -8.65 11.75 5.51
CA SER A 312 -9.17 13.10 5.68
C SER A 312 -8.14 14.16 5.23
N PRO A 313 -8.53 15.14 4.41
CA PRO A 313 -7.66 16.26 4.01
C PRO A 313 -7.03 17.00 5.20
N VAL A 314 -7.77 17.08 6.32
CA VAL A 314 -7.33 17.74 7.56
C VAL A 314 -6.09 17.03 8.15
N VAL A 315 -6.05 15.69 8.10
CA VAL A 315 -4.90 14.91 8.61
C VAL A 315 -3.68 15.15 7.74
N HIS A 316 -3.85 15.14 6.42
CA HIS A 316 -2.77 15.42 5.48
C HIS A 316 -2.21 16.85 5.63
N SER A 317 -3.08 17.85 5.80
CA SER A 317 -2.66 19.26 5.96
C SER A 317 -1.97 19.49 7.30
N THR A 318 -2.50 18.93 8.41
CA THR A 318 -1.84 19.04 9.72
C THR A 318 -0.49 18.37 9.75
N LEU A 319 -0.34 17.19 9.12
CA LEU A 319 0.96 16.52 9.00
C LEU A 319 1.93 17.33 8.14
N TYR A 320 1.45 17.93 7.06
CA TYR A 320 2.27 18.80 6.20
C TYR A 320 2.75 20.07 6.91
N SER A 321 1.88 20.69 7.72
CA SER A 321 2.25 21.83 8.56
C SER A 321 3.23 21.42 9.66
N LEU A 322 3.04 20.24 10.26
CA LEU A 322 3.96 19.68 11.24
C LEU A 322 5.36 19.47 10.67
N ARG A 323 5.49 18.97 9.44
CA ARG A 323 6.78 18.78 8.74
C ARG A 323 7.54 20.07 8.47
N ARG A 324 6.88 21.23 8.49
CA ARG A 324 7.50 22.53 8.22
C ARG A 324 7.76 23.34 9.49
N ASN A 325 7.14 22.98 10.60
CA ASN A 325 7.28 23.68 11.87
C ASN A 325 8.68 23.44 12.48
N ALA A 326 9.36 24.54 12.84
CA ALA A 326 10.71 24.49 13.41
C ALA A 326 10.76 23.78 14.77
N ILE A 327 9.77 24.02 15.64
CA ILE A 327 9.66 23.42 16.97
C ILE A 327 9.45 21.90 16.85
N ALA A 328 8.59 21.48 15.93
CA ALA A 328 8.34 20.06 15.69
C ALA A 328 9.59 19.32 15.21
N LYS A 329 10.41 19.94 14.35
CA LYS A 329 11.68 19.38 13.88
C LYS A 329 12.74 19.32 14.97
N GLU A 330 12.78 20.31 15.85
CA GLU A 330 13.71 20.31 17.00
C GLU A 330 13.43 19.13 17.93
N ILE A 331 12.15 18.80 18.16
CA ILE A 331 11.73 17.72 19.05
C ILE A 331 11.88 16.34 18.37
N LEU A 332 11.27 16.17 17.19
CA LEU A 332 11.15 14.85 16.53
C LEU A 332 12.31 14.52 15.58
N GLY A 333 13.03 15.52 15.07
CA GLY A 333 14.02 15.36 14.00
C GLY A 333 13.48 15.70 12.60
N ASP A 334 14.26 15.35 11.60
CA ASP A 334 13.91 15.53 10.19
C ASP A 334 12.95 14.43 9.71
N ASP A 335 12.33 14.62 8.54
CA ASP A 335 11.41 13.65 7.90
C ASP A 335 10.29 13.12 8.82
N ILE A 336 9.44 14.02 9.32
CA ILE A 336 8.33 13.67 10.20
C ILE A 336 7.25 12.88 9.43
N GLN A 337 7.02 11.65 9.85
CA GLN A 337 6.05 10.71 9.30
C GLN A 337 5.11 10.19 10.38
N HIS A 338 4.11 9.40 9.99
CA HIS A 338 3.34 8.62 10.95
C HIS A 338 4.23 7.56 11.61
N SER A 339 4.03 7.31 12.90
CA SER A 339 4.79 6.29 13.65
C SER A 339 4.55 4.86 13.12
N SER A 340 3.38 4.59 12.54
CA SER A 340 3.00 3.31 11.95
C SER A 340 2.50 3.48 10.52
N LYS A 341 2.62 2.42 9.70
CA LYS A 341 2.02 2.33 8.35
C LYS A 341 0.49 2.40 8.37
N TRP A 342 -0.11 2.02 9.51
CA TRP A 342 -1.56 2.14 9.76
C TRP A 342 -1.77 3.00 11.01
N PRO A 343 -1.72 4.34 10.90
CA PRO A 343 -1.85 5.22 12.06
C PRO A 343 -3.28 5.20 12.60
N TRP A 344 -3.44 4.97 13.90
CA TRP A 344 -4.74 5.08 14.54
C TRP A 344 -5.03 6.54 14.89
N ILE A 345 -6.13 7.10 14.37
CA ILE A 345 -6.51 8.50 14.56
C ILE A 345 -7.66 8.57 15.56
N THR A 346 -7.33 9.01 16.76
CA THR A 346 -8.29 9.21 17.84
C THR A 346 -8.95 10.57 17.73
N GLY A 347 -10.23 10.64 18.09
CA GLY A 347 -11.01 11.88 18.11
C GLY A 347 -12.08 11.98 17.01
N THR A 348 -12.66 13.17 16.87
CA THR A 348 -13.76 13.50 15.98
C THR A 348 -13.29 14.45 14.87
N ILE A 349 -13.42 14.02 13.61
CA ILE A 349 -13.15 14.86 12.45
C ILE A 349 -14.49 15.12 11.77
N ASN A 350 -15.09 16.28 12.04
CA ASN A 350 -16.34 16.66 11.40
C ASN A 350 -16.25 18.09 10.85
N PRO A 351 -15.74 18.25 9.61
CA PRO A 351 -15.58 19.55 8.99
C PRO A 351 -16.91 20.29 8.82
N GLN A 352 -17.99 19.58 8.49
CA GLN A 352 -19.32 20.16 8.26
C GLN A 352 -19.93 20.79 9.51
N HIS A 353 -19.71 20.17 10.67
CA HIS A 353 -20.16 20.69 11.95
C HIS A 353 -19.13 21.61 12.62
N GLY A 354 -18.02 21.93 11.94
CA GLY A 354 -17.03 22.87 12.45
C GLY A 354 -16.32 22.37 13.70
N LYS A 355 -16.19 21.05 13.90
CA LYS A 355 -15.52 20.49 15.09
C LYS A 355 -14.50 19.45 14.67
N ILE A 356 -13.23 19.76 14.93
CA ILE A 356 -12.09 18.90 14.63
C ILE A 356 -11.30 18.74 15.93
N ASP A 357 -11.30 17.53 16.46
CA ASP A 357 -10.48 17.15 17.60
C ASP A 357 -9.82 15.84 17.24
N MET A 358 -8.52 15.85 17.01
CA MET A 358 -7.81 14.66 16.58
C MET A 358 -6.43 14.55 17.18
N SER A 359 -6.01 13.30 17.37
CA SER A 359 -4.67 12.97 17.83
C SER A 359 -4.15 11.73 17.11
N TYR A 360 -2.87 11.75 16.79
CA TYR A 360 -2.18 10.63 16.15
C TYR A 360 -0.69 10.64 16.44
N LYS A 361 -0.07 9.45 16.41
CA LYS A 361 1.35 9.27 16.68
C LYS A 361 2.19 9.58 15.44
N VAL A 362 3.24 10.35 15.65
CA VAL A 362 4.22 10.78 14.63
C VAL A 362 5.62 10.37 15.05
N LYS A 363 6.49 10.15 14.07
CA LYS A 363 7.90 9.80 14.25
C LYS A 363 8.77 10.60 13.29
N GLY A 364 9.93 11.06 13.76
CA GLY A 364 10.97 11.69 12.94
C GLY A 364 12.30 10.94 13.02
N GLU A 365 13.19 11.22 12.07
CA GLU A 365 14.55 10.70 11.99
C GLU A 365 15.54 11.77 12.46
N ARG A 366 16.30 11.50 13.54
CA ARG A 366 17.38 12.40 13.99
C ARG A 366 18.67 12.07 13.25
N ARG A 367 19.21 13.05 12.51
CA ARG A 367 20.39 12.84 11.67
C ARG A 367 21.74 13.00 12.39
N TYR A 368 21.79 13.48 13.64
CA TYR A 368 23.03 13.55 14.44
C TYR A 368 22.78 13.36 15.93
N ALA A 369 23.23 12.23 16.48
CA ALA A 369 23.34 11.98 17.91
C ALA A 369 24.63 12.63 18.45
N LEU A 370 24.55 13.91 18.85
CA LEU A 370 25.66 14.59 19.53
C LEU A 370 25.26 15.20 20.89
N SER A 371 24.08 14.87 21.39
CA SER A 371 23.69 15.18 22.77
C SER A 371 22.71 14.15 23.33
N ASP A 372 23.17 12.91 23.48
CA ASP A 372 22.50 11.89 24.31
C ASP A 372 22.36 12.30 25.79
N LEU A 373 22.91 13.46 26.18
CA LEU A 373 22.91 13.94 27.56
C LEU A 373 21.76 14.91 27.92
N VAL A 374 20.96 15.39 26.97
CA VAL A 374 20.02 16.50 27.26
C VAL A 374 18.55 16.09 27.28
N TYR A 375 18.08 15.15 26.46
CA TYR A 375 16.69 14.68 26.54
C TYR A 375 16.59 13.24 26.03
N GLY A 376 16.48 12.28 26.96
CA GLY A 376 16.33 10.85 26.70
C GLY A 376 14.98 10.49 26.07
N ILE A 377 14.79 10.90 24.83
CA ILE A 377 13.50 10.87 24.16
C ILE A 377 13.66 10.32 22.74
N GLY A 378 13.04 9.16 22.50
CA GLY A 378 12.90 8.60 21.16
C GLY A 378 12.10 9.55 20.28
N GLY A 379 12.46 9.68 19.00
CA GLY A 379 11.84 10.61 18.04
C GLY A 379 10.37 10.29 17.69
N GLU A 380 9.55 9.88 18.66
CA GLU A 380 8.14 9.56 18.55
C GLU A 380 7.32 10.46 19.48
N GLY A 381 6.29 11.10 18.95
CA GLY A 381 5.40 12.00 19.72
C GLY A 381 3.94 11.80 19.36
N LEU A 382 3.04 12.18 20.27
CA LEU A 382 1.61 12.24 20.05
C LEU A 382 1.22 13.68 19.66
N MET A 383 0.87 13.90 18.39
CA MET A 383 0.32 15.18 17.95
C MET A 383 -1.14 15.26 18.39
N THR A 384 -1.55 16.39 18.96
CA THR A 384 -2.95 16.72 19.28
C THR A 384 -3.33 18.03 18.60
N PHE A 385 -4.47 18.02 17.91
CA PHE A 385 -4.99 19.14 17.15
C PHE A 385 -6.47 19.33 17.44
N HIS A 386 -6.83 20.49 18.00
CA HIS A 386 -8.18 20.89 18.33
C HIS A 386 -8.50 22.21 17.63
N CYS A 387 -9.53 22.20 16.79
CA CYS A 387 -9.96 23.34 16.00
C CYS A 387 -11.49 23.36 15.90
N ILE A 388 -12.06 24.56 16.00
CA ILE A 388 -13.50 24.78 15.91
C ILE A 388 -13.84 25.87 14.89
N ARG A 389 -15.06 25.82 14.36
CA ARG A 389 -15.62 26.83 13.48
C ARG A 389 -17.02 27.19 13.98
N ARG A 390 -17.22 28.44 14.39
CA ARG A 390 -18.47 28.90 15.02
C ARG A 390 -19.64 29.01 14.04
N SER A 391 -19.37 29.24 12.75
CA SER A 391 -20.38 29.39 11.70
C SER A 391 -19.86 28.92 10.34
N LYS A 392 -20.74 28.50 9.42
CA LYS A 392 -20.36 28.08 8.06
C LYS A 392 -19.63 29.14 7.23
N ARG A 393 -19.64 30.41 7.67
CA ARG A 393 -18.91 31.52 7.03
C ARG A 393 -17.77 32.08 7.91
N SER A 394 -17.60 31.59 9.13
CA SER A 394 -16.48 32.03 9.98
C SER A 394 -15.20 31.31 9.55
N GLU A 395 -14.06 31.89 9.90
CA GLU A 395 -12.76 31.24 9.78
C GLU A 395 -12.63 30.12 10.84
N TRP A 396 -11.63 29.26 10.64
CA TRP A 396 -11.29 28.19 11.56
C TRP A 396 -10.46 28.75 12.72
N GLU A 397 -10.90 28.52 13.96
CA GLU A 397 -10.19 28.89 15.18
C GLU A 397 -9.39 27.66 15.67
N VAL A 398 -8.06 27.72 15.61
CA VAL A 398 -7.19 26.68 16.18
C VAL A 398 -7.07 26.92 17.69
N ILE A 399 -7.63 26.03 18.50
CA ILE A 399 -7.62 26.16 19.97
C ILE A 399 -6.36 25.52 20.56
N THR A 400 -5.94 24.39 20.02
CA THR A 400 -4.78 23.66 20.55
C THR A 400 -4.08 22.93 19.43
N TRP A 401 -2.80 23.22 19.25
CA TRP A 401 -1.93 22.44 18.39
C TRP A 401 -0.65 22.13 19.14
N LYS A 402 -0.54 20.93 19.70
CA LYS A 402 0.58 20.56 20.56
C LYS A 402 1.11 19.18 20.24
N ILE A 403 2.38 18.96 20.54
CA ILE A 403 3.00 17.65 20.51
C ILE A 403 3.34 17.20 21.92
N THR A 404 2.92 16.00 22.29
CA THR A 404 3.27 15.38 23.56
C THR A 404 4.33 14.34 23.32
N ASP A 405 5.45 14.49 24.00
CA ASP A 405 6.57 13.59 23.83
C ASP A 405 6.40 12.26 24.58
N SER A 406 7.26 11.27 24.33
CA SER A 406 7.27 9.98 25.02
C SER A 406 7.44 10.09 26.56
N THR A 407 7.98 11.21 27.04
CA THR A 407 8.14 11.55 28.46
C THR A 407 6.92 12.27 29.06
N GLY A 408 5.87 12.55 28.26
CA GLY A 408 4.65 13.22 28.70
C GLY A 408 4.72 14.75 28.71
N ARG A 409 5.85 15.35 28.30
CA ARG A 409 5.96 16.80 28.15
C ARG A 409 5.20 17.26 26.90
N ALA A 410 4.23 18.16 27.07
CA ALA A 410 3.50 18.77 25.97
C ALA A 410 4.15 20.09 25.56
N VAL A 411 4.45 20.25 24.28
CA VAL A 411 4.99 21.46 23.68
C VAL A 411 4.00 22.01 22.66
N ASP A 412 3.68 23.31 22.78
CA ASP A 412 2.78 24.01 21.87
C ASP A 412 3.51 24.33 20.55
N LEU A 413 2.80 24.15 19.43
CA LEU A 413 3.33 24.33 18.08
C LEU A 413 2.90 25.67 17.45
N GLY A 414 2.07 26.46 18.14
CA GLY A 414 1.63 27.80 17.71
C GLY A 414 0.33 27.79 16.89
N GLU A 415 0.00 28.92 16.26
CA GLU A 415 -1.27 29.11 15.51
C GLU A 415 -1.14 28.86 13.99
N ASP A 416 0.05 28.53 13.46
CA ASP A 416 0.35 28.50 12.02
C ASP A 416 -0.21 27.28 11.24
N ALA A 417 -1.16 26.54 11.81
CA ALA A 417 -1.73 25.35 11.17
C ALA A 417 -2.74 25.74 10.07
N GLN A 418 -2.30 25.72 8.81
CA GLN A 418 -3.17 25.95 7.65
C GLN A 418 -4.04 24.72 7.36
N LEU A 419 -5.36 24.86 7.54
CA LEU A 419 -6.38 23.90 7.09
C LEU A 419 -6.72 24.11 5.60
N PRO A 420 -7.11 23.05 4.86
CA PRO A 420 -7.56 23.21 3.48
C PRO A 420 -8.83 24.08 3.44
N GLU A 421 -8.86 25.07 2.54
CA GLU A 421 -10.06 25.88 2.31
C GLU A 421 -11.17 24.99 1.72
N ASP A 422 -12.37 25.07 2.32
CA ASP A 422 -13.57 24.42 1.79
C ASP A 422 -13.89 25.03 0.42
N LYS A 423 -13.68 24.28 -0.67
CA LYS A 423 -14.16 24.64 -2.01
C LYS A 423 -15.62 24.24 -2.20
#